data_AF-A0A3P7JAG3-F1
#
_entry.id   AF-A0A3P7JAG3-F1
#
_cell.length_a   1.000
_cell.length_b   1.000
_cell.length_c   1.000
_cell.angle_alpha   90.00
_cell.angle_beta   90.00
_cell.angle_gamma   90.00
#
_symmetry.space_group_name_H-M   'P 1'
#
loop_
_entity.id
_entity.type
_entity.pdbx_description
1 polymer ?
#
loop_
_entity_poly.entity_id
_entity_poly.type
_entity_poly.pdbx_seq_one_letter_code
_entity_poly.pdbx_strand_id
1 'polypeptide(L)' 'MDGQELMRRNLKRHETPEKELLVRNLLSQCEGAFVVRYSESKRRCLALSVRVPPTHNPACISHYLIIRNQNGYRIKVR' A
#
# COMPACT_ATOMS: atom_id res chain seq x y z
N MET A 1 -12.20 21.71 25.75
CA MET A 1 -11.68 20.70 24.79
C MET A 1 -10.17 20.67 24.96
N ASP A 2 -9.63 19.61 25.53
CA ASP A 2 -8.20 19.49 25.86
C ASP A 2 -7.38 19.23 24.58
N GLY A 3 -6.16 19.79 24.51
CA GLY A 3 -5.24 19.63 23.39
C GLY A 3 -4.85 18.18 23.12
N GLN A 4 -4.94 17.31 24.12
CA GLN A 4 -4.77 15.85 23.96
C GLN A 4 -5.93 15.20 23.18
N GLU A 5 -7.14 15.72 23.31
CA GLU A 5 -8.30 15.22 22.58
C GLU A 5 -8.29 15.71 21.13
N LEU A 6 -7.72 16.90 20.89
CA LEU A 6 -7.42 17.41 19.55
C LEU A 6 -6.34 16.57 18.85
N MET A 7 -5.26 16.19 19.56
CA MET A 7 -4.25 15.24 19.08
C MET A 7 -4.86 13.87 18.75
N ARG A 8 -5.75 13.34 19.61
CA ARG A 8 -6.47 12.08 19.38
C ARG A 8 -7.41 12.14 18.18
N ARG A 9 -8.04 13.28 17.90
CA ARG A 9 -8.89 13.52 16.71
C ARG A 9 -8.09 13.79 15.44
N ASN A 10 -6.92 14.42 15.55
CA ASN A 10 -6.02 14.68 14.42
C ASN A 10 -5.25 13.43 13.98
N LEU A 11 -5.19 12.40 14.83
CA LEU A 11 -4.99 11.02 14.38
C LEU A 11 -6.27 10.49 13.70
N LYS A 12 -6.83 11.25 12.75
CA LYS A 12 -7.53 10.63 11.63
C LYS A 12 -6.50 9.68 11.05
N ARG A 13 -6.73 8.38 11.23
CA ARG A 13 -6.08 7.31 10.46
C ARG A 13 -5.91 7.89 9.07
N HIS A 14 -4.68 8.17 8.63
CA HIS A 14 -4.42 8.65 7.28
C HIS A 14 -5.29 7.78 6.38
N GLU A 15 -6.36 8.37 5.84
CA GLU A 15 -7.23 7.67 4.92
C GLU A 15 -6.28 7.18 3.86
N THR A 16 -6.11 5.86 3.79
CA THR A 16 -5.34 5.24 2.72
C THR A 16 -5.87 5.88 1.44
N PRO A 17 -5.02 6.50 0.60
CA PRO A 17 -5.50 7.09 -0.64
C PRO A 17 -6.39 6.04 -1.32
N GLU A 18 -7.57 6.46 -1.77
CA GLU A 18 -8.49 5.57 -2.48
C GLU A 18 -7.64 4.76 -3.47
N LYS A 19 -7.80 3.44 -3.47
CA LYS A 19 -6.93 2.51 -4.22
C LYS A 19 -6.65 3.01 -5.64
N GLU A 20 -7.64 3.63 -6.25
CA GLU A 20 -7.57 4.25 -7.56
C GLU A 20 -6.60 5.43 -7.65
N LEU A 21 -6.62 6.37 -6.70
CA LEU A 21 -5.66 7.48 -6.64
C LEU A 21 -4.22 6.97 -6.47
N LEU A 22 -4.01 5.98 -5.60
CA LEU A 22 -2.70 5.34 -5.43
C LEU A 22 -2.22 4.70 -6.73
N VAL A 23 -3.10 3.97 -7.42
CA VAL A 23 -2.80 3.36 -8.71
C VAL A 23 -2.45 4.43 -9.74
N ARG A 24 -3.24 5.50 -9.86
CA ARG A 24 -2.98 6.61 -10.78
C ARG A 24 -1.63 7.28 -10.50
N ASN A 25 -1.33 7.56 -9.23
CA ASN A 25 -0.04 8.15 -8.83
C ASN A 25 1.13 7.22 -9.13
N LEU A 26 0.97 5.91 -8.92
CA LEU A 26 2.04 4.94 -9.19
C LEU A 26 2.26 4.72 -10.70
N LEU A 27 1.19 4.79 -11.50
CA LEU A 27 1.28 4.71 -12.97
C LEU A 27 2.02 5.89 -13.60
N SER A 28 2.03 7.07 -12.95
CA SER A 28 2.78 8.23 -13.42
C SER A 28 4.27 8.18 -13.09
N GLN A 29 4.74 7.17 -12.35
CA GLN A 29 6.14 6.98 -11.98
C GLN A 29 6.88 6.05 -12.95
N CYS A 30 8.20 6.05 -12.88
CA CYS A 30 9.07 5.13 -13.60
C CYS A 30 8.82 3.66 -13.20
N GLU A 31 9.16 2.74 -14.11
CA GLU A 31 9.17 1.30 -13.82
C GLU A 31 10.08 0.98 -12.62
N GLY A 32 9.62 0.09 -11.75
CA GLY A 32 10.27 -0.23 -10.47
C GLY A 32 9.83 0.66 -9.29
N ALA A 33 9.14 1.79 -9.53
CA ALA A 33 8.55 2.56 -8.45
C ALA A 33 7.56 1.72 -7.65
N PHE A 34 7.49 1.93 -6.33
CA PHE A 34 6.67 1.12 -5.45
C PHE A 34 6.09 1.90 -4.27
N VAL A 35 5.03 1.32 -3.67
CA VAL A 35 4.44 1.81 -2.43
C VAL A 35 4.09 0.63 -1.52
N VAL A 36 4.44 0.76 -0.24
CA VAL A 36 3.97 -0.14 0.82
C VAL A 36 2.75 0.50 1.48
N ARG A 37 1.67 -0.26 1.56
CA ARG A 37 0.36 0.20 2.04
C ARG A 37 -0.31 -0.85 2.91
N TYR A 38 -1.37 -0.49 3.61
CA TYR A 38 -2.24 -1.49 4.23
C TYR A 38 -2.98 -2.30 3.15
N SER A 39 -3.14 -3.60 3.41
CA SER A 39 -3.90 -4.48 2.54
C SER A 39 -5.40 -4.28 2.76
N GLU A 40 -6.11 -3.98 1.68
CA GLU A 40 -7.58 -3.89 1.70
C GLU A 40 -8.26 -5.25 1.87
N SER A 41 -7.66 -6.35 1.37
CA SER A 41 -8.27 -7.68 1.43
C SER A 41 -7.94 -8.44 2.72
N LYS A 42 -6.93 -7.99 3.48
CA LYS A 42 -6.53 -8.63 4.74
C LYS A 42 -6.25 -7.57 5.80
N ARG A 43 -7.18 -7.47 6.77
CA ARG A 43 -7.07 -6.54 7.90
C ARG A 43 -5.71 -6.68 8.58
N ARG A 44 -5.07 -5.55 8.86
CA ARG A 44 -3.77 -5.44 9.57
C ARG A 44 -2.57 -6.07 8.84
N CYS A 45 -2.71 -6.47 7.58
CA CYS A 45 -1.57 -6.89 6.74
C CYS A 45 -1.07 -5.72 5.89
N LEU A 46 0.19 -5.78 5.47
CA LEU A 46 0.78 -4.87 4.51
C LEU A 46 0.71 -5.45 3.09
N ALA A 47 0.66 -4.58 2.10
CA ALA A 47 0.73 -4.91 0.69
C ALA A 47 1.78 -4.03 0.00
N LEU A 48 2.45 -4.61 -0.98
CA LEU A 48 3.39 -3.92 -1.86
C LEU A 48 2.72 -3.77 -3.24
N SER A 49 2.61 -2.55 -3.74
CA SER A 49 2.25 -2.27 -5.13
C SER A 49 3.49 -1.78 -5.88
N VAL A 50 3.77 -2.34 -7.06
CA VAL A 50 4.96 -2.01 -7.86
C VAL A 50 4.55 -1.67 -9.28
N ARG A 51 5.08 -0.58 -9.85
CA ARG A 51 4.99 -0.26 -11.28
C ARG A 51 5.88 -1.24 -12.05
N VAL A 52 5.29 -2.04 -12.92
CA VAL A 52 5.99 -3.05 -13.72
C VAL A 52 5.74 -2.84 -15.21
N PRO A 53 6.63 -3.25 -16.11
CA PRO A 53 6.40 -3.14 -17.55
C PRO A 53 5.10 -3.85 -17.99
N PRO A 54 4.44 -3.38 -19.06
CA PRO A 54 3.24 -4.02 -19.60
C PRO A 54 3.42 -5.50 -19.95
N THR A 55 4.65 -5.90 -20.31
CA THR A 55 5.03 -7.30 -20.60
C THR A 55 4.94 -8.22 -19.39
N HIS A 56 5.05 -7.68 -18.18
CA HIS A 56 4.94 -8.44 -16.93
C HIS A 56 3.51 -8.44 -16.38
N ASN A 57 2.78 -7.34 -16.58
CA ASN A 57 1.38 -7.21 -16.22
C ASN A 57 0.71 -6.14 -17.09
N PRO A 58 -0.37 -6.45 -17.84
CA PRO A 58 -1.08 -5.46 -18.67
C PRO A 58 -1.61 -4.26 -17.90
N ALA A 59 -1.95 -4.42 -16.62
CA ALA A 59 -2.39 -3.32 -15.75
C ALA A 59 -1.22 -2.43 -15.28
N CYS A 60 0.01 -2.76 -15.67
CA CYS A 60 1.25 -2.06 -15.33
C CYS A 60 1.55 -1.96 -13.81
N ILE A 61 0.74 -2.59 -12.95
CA ILE A 61 0.95 -2.66 -11.52
C ILE A 61 0.82 -4.10 -11.03
N SER A 62 1.84 -4.57 -10.33
CA SER A 62 1.82 -5.83 -9.59
C SER A 62 1.55 -5.60 -8.10
N HIS A 63 0.74 -6.47 -7.51
CA HIS A 63 0.40 -6.42 -6.09
C HIS A 63 0.87 -7.67 -5.36
N TYR A 64 1.50 -7.47 -4.21
CA TYR A 64 1.96 -8.54 -3.34
C TYR A 64 1.47 -8.31 -1.92
N LEU A 65 1.34 -9.41 -1.17
CA LEU A 65 1.12 -9.36 0.28
C LEU A 65 2.48 -9.45 0.99
N ILE A 66 2.72 -8.56 1.95
CA ILE A 66 3.85 -8.67 2.86
C ILE A 66 3.34 -9.40 4.11
N ILE A 67 3.87 -10.61 4.31
CA ILE A 67 3.49 -11.49 5.41
C ILE A 67 4.60 -11.46 6.45
N ARG A 68 4.27 -11.11 7.69
CA ARG A 68 5.17 -11.25 8.83
C ARG A 68 5.06 -12.66 9.40
N ASN A 69 6.19 -13.32 9.61
CA ASN A 69 6.28 -14.58 10.34
C ASN A 69 7.35 -14.45 11.45
N GLN A 70 7.61 -15.55 12.17
CA GLN A 70 8.60 -15.57 13.26
C GLN A 70 10.03 -15.28 12.77
N ASN A 71 10.30 -15.48 11.48
CA ASN A 71 11.63 -15.34 10.87
C ASN A 71 11.79 -14.01 10.08
N GLY A 72 10.83 -13.08 10.18
CA GLY A 72 10.85 -11.80 9.49
C GLY A 72 9.68 -11.58 8.54
N TYR A 73 9.95 -11.01 7.36
CA TYR A 73 8.93 -10.63 6.38
C TYR A 73 9.14 -11.37 5.06
N ARG A 74 8.04 -11.83 4.46
CA ARG A 74 8.03 -12.49 3.15
C ARG A 74 7.05 -11.82 2.20
N ILE A 75 7.45 -11.67 0.95
CA ILE A 75 6.58 -11.19 -0.14
C ILE A 75 5.89 -12.41 -0.77
N LYS A 76 4.57 -12.34 -0.92
CA LYS A 76 3.76 -13.37 -1.57
C LYS A 76 2.93 -12.73 -2.69
N VAL A 77 2.90 -13.36 -3.86
CA VAL A 77 1.98 -12.98 -4.94
C VAL A 77 0.55 -13.06 -4.39
N ARG A 78 -0.22 -11.99 -4.63
CA ARG A 78 -1.57 -11.86 -4.11
C ARG A 78 -2.56 -12.76 -4.85
#